data_AF-A0A255PSI1-F1
#
_entry.id   AF-A0A255PSI1-F1
#
_cell.length_a   1.000
_cell.length_b   1.000
_cell.length_c   1.000
_cell.angle_alpha   90.00
_cell.angle_beta   90.00
_cell.angle_gamma   90.00
#
_symmetry.space_group_name_H-M   'P 1'
#
loop_
_entity.id
_entity.type
_entity.pdbx_description
1 polymer ?
#
loop_
_entity_poly.entity_id
_entity_poly.type
_entity_poly.pdbx_seq_one_letter_code
_entity_poly.pdbx_strand_id
1 'polypeptide(L)'
;MLLGRWQMRTALRQAEASHQTALEVADANYRIALEAAEASHRNALEVARRQAEAERVRWLTEARRAEYRLLENSLAQFRRTLMVPEPIAEDVQSAFDEVHESVNLIEAVGPEEVCRIAVRILGKCRMPTLDITFGRFPSLEDREHWWAQIRTLRHDFHDAVKGVLEGPWG
;
A
#
# COMPACT_ATOMS: atom_id res chain seq x y z
N MET A 1 -66.73 -45.83 34.92
CA MET A 1 -65.26 -45.82 34.70
C MET A 1 -64.82 -45.60 33.24
N LEU A 2 -65.67 -45.78 32.22
CA LEU A 2 -65.24 -45.64 30.81
C LEU A 2 -64.87 -44.20 30.37
N LEU A 3 -65.54 -43.19 30.94
CA LEU A 3 -65.33 -41.77 30.60
C LEU A 3 -63.91 -41.28 30.94
N GLY A 4 -63.42 -41.59 32.15
CA GLY A 4 -62.08 -41.20 32.59
C GLY A 4 -60.95 -41.86 31.77
N ARG A 5 -61.14 -43.12 31.34
CA ARG A 5 -60.17 -43.82 30.48
C ARG A 5 -60.14 -43.26 29.05
N TRP A 6 -61.23 -42.66 28.60
CA TRP A 6 -61.27 -41.95 27.31
C TRP A 6 -60.59 -40.58 27.42
N GLN A 7 -60.94 -39.79 28.44
CA GLN A 7 -60.33 -38.48 28.72
C GLN A 7 -58.80 -38.57 28.90
N MET A 8 -58.32 -39.61 29.59
CA MET A 8 -56.88 -39.84 29.77
C MET A 8 -56.18 -40.17 28.45
N ARG A 9 -56.80 -40.98 27.58
CA ARG A 9 -56.24 -41.31 26.25
C ARG A 9 -56.21 -40.10 25.31
N THR A 10 -57.24 -39.24 25.36
CA THR A 10 -57.24 -37.99 24.59
C THR A 10 -56.18 -37.03 25.10
N ALA A 11 -56.00 -36.91 26.42
CA ALA A 11 -54.97 -36.07 27.01
C ALA A 11 -53.55 -36.54 26.65
N LEU A 12 -53.29 -37.85 26.67
CA LEU A 12 -52.00 -38.42 26.24
C LEU A 12 -51.71 -38.13 24.77
N ARG A 13 -52.68 -38.36 23.87
CA ARG A 13 -52.51 -38.06 22.45
C ARG A 13 -52.26 -36.57 22.18
N GLN A 14 -52.95 -35.70 22.92
CA GLN A 14 -52.74 -34.26 22.82
C GLN A 14 -51.33 -33.87 23.31
N ALA A 15 -50.87 -34.47 24.41
CA ALA A 15 -49.53 -34.26 24.94
C ALA A 15 -48.46 -34.74 23.95
N GLU A 16 -48.61 -35.95 23.38
CA GLU A 16 -47.71 -36.51 22.37
C GLU A 16 -47.65 -35.62 21.11
N ALA A 17 -48.80 -35.21 20.59
CA ALA A 17 -48.85 -34.30 19.44
C ALA A 17 -48.17 -32.95 19.74
N SER A 18 -48.43 -32.37 20.92
CA SER A 18 -47.80 -31.11 21.33
C SER A 18 -46.28 -31.24 21.50
N HIS A 19 -45.81 -32.37 22.01
CA HIS A 19 -44.40 -32.64 22.16
C HIS A 19 -43.71 -32.80 20.80
N GLN A 20 -44.34 -33.51 19.87
CA GLN A 20 -43.83 -33.68 18.51
C GLN A 20 -43.71 -32.34 17.78
N THR A 21 -44.75 -31.50 17.85
CA THR A 21 -44.70 -30.14 17.29
C THR A 21 -43.62 -29.29 17.94
N ALA A 22 -43.41 -29.40 19.26
CA ALA A 22 -42.37 -28.67 19.95
C ALA A 22 -40.95 -29.08 19.49
N LEU A 23 -40.72 -30.37 19.24
CA LEU A 23 -39.45 -30.87 18.70
C LEU A 23 -39.22 -30.36 17.27
N GLU A 24 -40.23 -30.41 16.40
CA GLU A 24 -40.13 -29.91 15.02
C GLU A 24 -39.82 -28.41 14.98
N VAL A 25 -40.45 -27.63 15.87
CA VAL A 25 -40.16 -26.19 16.02
C VAL A 25 -38.74 -25.97 16.55
N ALA A 26 -38.28 -26.76 17.52
CA ALA A 26 -36.93 -26.65 18.06
C ALA A 26 -35.87 -26.97 16.99
N ASP A 27 -36.07 -28.03 16.20
CA ASP A 27 -35.18 -28.41 15.11
C ASP A 27 -35.15 -27.36 14.00
N ALA A 28 -36.31 -26.81 13.63
CA ALA A 28 -36.39 -25.72 12.65
C ALA A 28 -35.65 -24.47 13.14
N ASN A 29 -35.87 -24.08 14.40
CA ASN A 29 -35.18 -22.95 15.02
C ASN A 29 -33.67 -23.17 15.09
N TYR A 30 -33.22 -24.39 15.41
CA TYR A 30 -31.80 -24.73 15.43
C TYR A 30 -31.17 -24.57 14.04
N ARG A 31 -31.82 -25.06 12.98
CA ARG A 31 -31.33 -24.89 11.60
C ARG A 31 -31.25 -23.43 11.18
N ILE A 32 -32.30 -22.65 11.46
CA ILE A 32 -32.33 -21.21 11.18
C ILE A 32 -31.20 -20.50 11.93
N ALA A 33 -30.97 -20.84 13.21
CA ALA A 33 -29.90 -20.25 14.00
C ALA A 33 -28.51 -20.59 13.44
N LEU A 34 -28.32 -21.83 12.97
CA LEU A 34 -27.07 -22.27 12.34
C LEU A 34 -26.83 -21.53 11.03
N GLU A 35 -27.83 -21.47 10.14
CA GLU A 35 -27.74 -20.74 8.86
C GLU A 35 -27.44 -19.25 9.08
N ALA A 36 -28.08 -18.63 10.08
CA ALA A 36 -27.84 -17.25 10.46
C ALA A 36 -26.41 -17.05 10.99
N ALA A 37 -25.90 -17.97 11.80
CA ALA A 37 -24.52 -17.93 12.31
C ALA A 37 -23.49 -18.08 11.19
N GLU A 38 -23.71 -19.00 10.25
CA GLU A 38 -22.83 -19.21 9.10
C GLU A 38 -22.84 -18.01 8.14
N ALA A 39 -24.01 -17.42 7.88
CA ALA A 39 -24.12 -16.19 7.09
C ALA A 39 -23.40 -15.03 7.79
N SER A 40 -23.59 -14.87 9.09
CA SER A 40 -22.91 -13.84 9.90
C SER A 40 -21.39 -14.00 9.84
N HIS A 41 -20.89 -15.23 10.00
CA HIS A 41 -19.47 -15.52 9.94
C HIS A 41 -18.87 -15.21 8.56
N ARG A 42 -19.54 -15.62 7.47
CA ARG A 42 -19.09 -15.31 6.10
C ARG A 42 -19.04 -13.81 5.84
N ASN A 43 -20.06 -13.08 6.27
CA ASN A 43 -20.10 -11.62 6.14
C ASN A 43 -18.98 -10.96 6.94
N ALA A 44 -18.72 -11.41 8.18
CA ALA A 44 -17.64 -10.90 9.00
C ALA A 44 -16.26 -11.11 8.35
N LEU A 45 -16.02 -12.29 7.76
CA LEU A 45 -14.78 -12.57 7.03
C LEU A 45 -14.62 -11.68 5.78
N GLU A 46 -15.70 -11.46 5.02
CA GLU A 46 -15.68 -10.59 3.85
C GLU A 46 -15.35 -9.14 4.23
N VAL A 47 -15.98 -8.63 5.30
CA VAL A 47 -15.70 -7.29 5.83
C VAL A 47 -14.25 -7.18 6.29
N ALA A 48 -13.75 -8.16 7.05
CA ALA A 48 -12.37 -8.15 7.52
C ALA A 48 -11.36 -8.16 6.36
N ARG A 49 -11.61 -8.94 5.30
CA ARG A 49 -10.76 -8.95 4.09
C ARG A 49 -10.74 -7.62 3.38
N ARG A 50 -11.90 -6.98 3.22
CA ARG A 50 -12.00 -5.64 2.60
C ARG A 50 -11.28 -4.58 3.42
N GLN A 51 -11.40 -4.64 4.74
CA GLN A 51 -10.68 -3.73 5.65
C GLN A 51 -9.17 -3.92 5.53
N ALA A 52 -8.68 -5.16 5.58
CA ALA A 52 -7.26 -5.45 5.45
C ALA A 52 -6.69 -4.96 4.10
N GLU A 53 -7.41 -5.15 3.00
CA GLU A 53 -6.95 -4.66 1.69
C GLU A 53 -6.95 -3.13 1.63
N ALA A 54 -7.99 -2.47 2.17
CA ALA A 54 -8.04 -1.01 2.23
C ALA A 54 -6.89 -0.43 3.07
N GLU A 55 -6.55 -1.06 4.20
CA GLU A 55 -5.40 -0.66 5.03
C GLU A 55 -4.07 -0.90 4.32
N ARG A 56 -3.93 -2.01 3.62
CA ARG A 56 -2.74 -2.31 2.80
C ARG A 56 -2.53 -1.26 1.72
N VAL A 57 -3.59 -0.91 0.99
CA VAL A 57 -3.54 0.14 -0.04
C VAL A 57 -3.17 1.48 0.59
N ARG A 58 -3.82 1.87 1.69
CA ARG A 58 -3.50 3.12 2.41
C ARG A 58 -2.03 3.19 2.81
N TRP A 59 -1.52 2.13 3.45
CA TRP A 59 -0.12 2.08 3.89
C TRP A 59 0.85 2.16 2.71
N LEU A 60 0.56 1.46 1.61
CA LEU A 60 1.40 1.49 0.41
C LEU A 60 1.41 2.89 -0.24
N THR A 61 0.27 3.56 -0.30
CA THR A 61 0.15 4.94 -0.79
C THR A 61 0.94 5.91 0.10
N GLU A 62 0.83 5.78 1.42
CA GLU A 62 1.58 6.60 2.38
C GLU A 62 3.09 6.38 2.27
N ALA A 63 3.54 5.13 2.19
CA ALA A 63 4.94 4.77 2.00
C ALA A 63 5.49 5.37 0.69
N ARG A 64 4.81 5.17 -0.44
CA ARG A 64 5.17 5.80 -1.72
C ARG A 64 5.30 7.32 -1.61
N ARG A 65 4.32 7.99 -1.01
CA ARG A 65 4.38 9.46 -0.79
C ARG A 65 5.57 9.88 0.07
N ALA A 66 5.96 9.08 1.06
CA ALA A 66 7.14 9.37 1.86
C ALA A 66 8.41 9.23 1.03
N GLU A 67 8.59 8.11 0.33
CA GLU A 67 9.80 7.84 -0.47
C GLU A 67 9.97 8.82 -1.64
N TYR A 68 8.89 9.19 -2.33
CA TYR A 68 8.96 10.18 -3.41
C TYR A 68 9.38 11.57 -2.89
N ARG A 69 8.92 11.96 -1.69
CA ARG A 69 9.36 13.20 -1.04
C ARG A 69 10.82 13.12 -0.62
N LEU A 70 11.27 11.95 -0.17
CA LEU A 70 12.67 11.73 0.20
C LEU A 70 13.59 11.92 -1.02
N LEU A 71 13.24 11.34 -2.17
CA LEU A 71 13.99 11.53 -3.41
C LEU A 71 14.03 13.01 -3.84
N GLU A 72 12.92 13.73 -3.77
CA GLU A 72 12.89 15.17 -4.11
C GLU A 72 13.81 15.99 -3.19
N ASN A 73 13.85 15.67 -1.89
CA ASN A 73 14.73 16.31 -0.93
C ASN A 73 16.20 15.99 -1.17
N SER A 74 16.54 14.72 -1.42
CA SER A 74 17.91 14.30 -1.70
C SER A 74 18.43 14.89 -3.02
N LEU A 75 17.59 14.99 -4.06
CA LEU A 75 17.94 15.69 -5.29
C LEU A 75 18.16 17.19 -5.07
N ALA A 76 17.37 17.82 -4.21
CA ALA A 76 17.57 19.23 -3.86
C ALA A 76 18.89 19.44 -3.08
N GLN A 77 19.23 18.52 -2.18
CA GLN A 77 20.52 18.52 -1.48
C GLN A 77 21.68 18.32 -2.44
N PHE A 78 21.62 17.27 -3.27
CA PHE A 78 22.60 17.00 -4.31
C PHE A 78 22.85 18.21 -5.19
N ARG A 79 21.80 18.90 -5.65
CA ARG A 79 21.94 20.15 -6.42
C ARG A 79 22.70 21.21 -5.64
N ARG A 80 22.32 21.48 -4.38
CA ARG A 80 22.97 22.52 -3.57
C ARG A 80 24.45 22.25 -3.43
N THR A 81 24.80 21.01 -3.10
CA THR A 81 26.19 20.56 -2.97
C THR A 81 26.95 20.64 -4.29
N LEU A 82 26.31 20.24 -5.39
CA LEU A 82 26.92 20.27 -6.72
C LEU A 82 27.20 21.70 -7.20
N MET A 83 26.36 22.68 -6.83
CA MET A 83 26.40 24.04 -7.38
C MET A 83 27.28 25.02 -6.61
N VAL A 84 27.95 24.60 -5.52
CA VAL A 84 28.92 25.47 -4.83
C VAL A 84 30.15 25.73 -5.70
N PRO A 85 30.84 26.88 -5.60
CA PRO A 85 31.97 27.21 -6.49
C PRO A 85 33.03 26.11 -6.57
N GLU A 86 33.40 25.55 -5.42
CA GLU A 86 34.38 24.47 -5.26
C GLU A 86 33.71 23.29 -4.53
N PRO A 87 33.09 22.35 -5.26
CA PRO A 87 32.40 21.23 -4.64
C PRO A 87 33.40 20.27 -3.99
N ILE A 88 33.18 19.95 -2.72
CA ILE A 88 33.96 18.97 -1.97
C ILE A 88 33.50 17.58 -2.39
N ALA A 89 34.43 16.71 -2.81
CA ALA A 89 34.12 15.38 -3.32
C ALA A 89 33.34 14.51 -2.32
N GLU A 90 33.73 14.56 -1.04
CA GLU A 90 33.05 13.82 0.04
C GLU A 90 31.59 14.26 0.20
N ASP A 91 31.32 15.57 0.20
CA ASP A 91 29.95 16.10 0.32
C ASP A 91 29.09 15.72 -0.89
N VAL A 92 29.66 15.79 -2.10
CA VAL A 92 28.95 15.40 -3.34
C VAL A 92 28.66 13.89 -3.35
N GLN A 93 29.61 13.08 -2.91
CA GLN A 93 29.42 11.63 -2.78
C GLN A 93 28.34 11.31 -1.74
N SER A 94 28.40 11.93 -0.56
CA SER A 94 27.37 11.74 0.48
C SER A 94 25.98 12.13 -0.02
N ALA A 95 25.84 13.26 -0.72
CA ALA A 95 24.57 13.68 -1.28
C ALA A 95 24.10 12.76 -2.42
N PHE A 96 25.01 12.17 -3.18
CA PHE A 96 24.68 11.14 -4.17
C PHE A 96 24.21 9.84 -3.50
N ASP A 97 24.83 9.42 -2.40
CA ASP A 97 24.45 8.22 -1.67
C ASP A 97 23.03 8.33 -1.11
N GLU A 98 22.62 9.51 -0.66
CA GLU A 98 21.22 9.78 -0.27
C GLU A 98 20.23 9.64 -1.44
N VAL A 99 20.61 10.12 -2.63
CA VAL A 99 19.79 9.91 -3.85
C VAL A 99 19.72 8.43 -4.19
N HIS A 100 20.83 7.72 -4.12
CA HIS A 100 20.91 6.28 -4.37
C HIS A 100 20.02 5.48 -3.40
N GLU A 101 20.09 5.77 -2.10
CA GLU A 101 19.24 5.15 -1.09
C GLU A 101 17.76 5.43 -1.35
N SER A 102 17.41 6.69 -1.66
CA SER A 102 16.03 7.08 -2.00
C SER A 102 15.50 6.28 -3.20
N VAL A 103 16.33 6.05 -4.23
CA VAL A 103 15.93 5.24 -5.40
C VAL A 103 15.72 3.77 -5.04
N ASN A 104 16.55 3.19 -4.18
CA ASN A 104 16.36 1.81 -3.71
C ASN A 104 15.06 1.65 -2.90
N LEU A 105 14.72 2.65 -2.08
CA LEU A 105 13.46 2.65 -1.34
C LEU A 105 12.25 2.76 -2.29
N ILE A 106 12.35 3.58 -3.33
CA ILE A 106 11.34 3.65 -4.40
C ILE A 106 11.21 2.31 -5.12
N GLU A 107 12.31 1.59 -5.38
CA GLU A 107 12.26 0.26 -6.02
C GLU A 107 11.45 -0.75 -5.19
N ALA A 108 11.50 -0.65 -3.86
CA ALA A 108 10.77 -1.54 -2.96
C ALA A 108 9.26 -1.30 -2.92
N VAL A 109 8.79 -0.08 -3.17
CA VAL A 109 7.36 0.30 -2.99
C VAL A 109 6.68 0.82 -4.25
N GLY A 110 7.45 1.31 -5.21
CA GLY A 110 7.01 2.00 -6.41
C GLY A 110 6.65 1.05 -7.56
N PRO A 111 5.77 1.48 -8.47
CA PRO A 111 5.55 0.77 -9.71
C PRO A 111 6.77 0.90 -10.65
N GLU A 112 6.95 -0.09 -11.53
CA GLU A 112 8.12 -0.21 -12.40
C GLU A 112 8.42 1.07 -13.22
N GLU A 113 7.41 1.77 -13.69
CA GLU A 113 7.56 3.01 -14.47
C GLU A 113 8.24 4.12 -13.65
N VAL A 114 7.81 4.34 -12.41
CA VAL A 114 8.40 5.32 -11.50
C VAL A 114 9.82 4.92 -11.15
N CYS A 115 10.06 3.64 -10.86
CA CYS A 115 11.39 3.10 -10.58
C CYS A 115 12.35 3.31 -11.75
N ARG A 116 11.90 3.04 -12.98
CA ARG A 116 12.70 3.23 -14.20
C ARG A 116 13.14 4.68 -14.38
N ILE A 117 12.28 5.65 -14.10
CA ILE A 117 12.63 7.08 -14.18
C ILE A 117 13.60 7.44 -13.05
N ALA A 118 13.36 6.98 -11.82
CA ALA A 118 14.23 7.21 -10.67
C ALA A 118 15.66 6.68 -10.92
N VAL A 119 15.81 5.48 -11.48
CA VAL A 119 17.10 4.89 -11.87
C VAL A 119 17.80 5.73 -12.96
N ARG A 120 17.04 6.29 -13.91
CA ARG A 120 17.62 7.21 -14.93
C ARG A 120 18.13 8.51 -14.29
N ILE A 121 17.41 9.06 -13.32
CA ILE A 121 17.84 10.22 -12.54
C ILE A 121 19.14 9.91 -11.79
N LEU A 122 19.20 8.77 -11.09
CA LEU A 122 20.40 8.30 -10.40
C LEU A 122 21.59 8.20 -11.34
N GLY A 123 21.40 7.60 -12.52
CA GLY A 123 22.44 7.52 -13.55
C GLY A 123 22.96 8.90 -13.99
N LYS A 124 22.09 9.90 -14.06
CA LYS A 124 22.48 11.29 -14.36
C LYS A 124 23.19 11.99 -13.21
N CYS A 125 22.84 11.69 -11.96
CA CYS A 125 23.56 12.21 -10.79
C CYS A 125 24.96 11.59 -10.66
N ARG A 126 25.11 10.33 -11.04
CA ARG A 126 26.39 9.60 -10.95
C ARG A 126 27.51 10.24 -11.75
N MET A 127 27.21 10.83 -12.91
CA MET A 127 28.23 11.41 -13.79
C MET A 127 29.01 12.57 -13.12
N PRO A 128 28.37 13.64 -12.63
CA PRO A 128 29.05 14.68 -11.86
C PRO A 128 29.82 14.16 -10.66
N THR A 129 29.24 13.20 -9.93
CA THR A 129 29.87 12.62 -8.76
C THR A 129 31.19 11.94 -9.13
N LEU A 130 31.21 11.12 -10.18
CA LEU A 130 32.44 10.45 -10.62
C LEU A 130 33.49 11.47 -11.08
N ASP A 131 33.11 12.48 -11.87
CA ASP A 131 34.07 13.48 -12.32
C ASP A 131 34.73 14.20 -11.12
N ILE A 132 33.94 14.67 -10.17
CA ILE A 132 34.44 15.37 -8.97
C ILE A 132 35.30 14.44 -8.10
N THR A 133 34.86 13.21 -7.87
CA THR A 133 35.61 12.21 -7.08
C THR A 133 36.95 11.84 -7.72
N PHE A 134 37.05 11.87 -9.05
CA PHE A 134 38.31 11.67 -9.77
C PHE A 134 39.12 12.96 -10.00
N GLY A 135 38.77 14.05 -9.31
CA GLY A 135 39.50 15.32 -9.38
C GLY A 135 39.26 16.12 -10.66
N ARG A 136 38.25 15.77 -11.46
CA ARG A 136 37.78 16.58 -12.57
C ARG A 136 36.71 17.52 -12.04
N PHE A 137 37.02 18.81 -12.05
CA PHE A 137 36.08 19.84 -11.60
C PHE A 137 35.34 20.40 -12.82
N PRO A 138 34.12 19.92 -13.11
CA PRO A 138 33.31 20.45 -14.20
C PRO A 138 33.03 21.92 -13.96
N SER A 139 32.99 22.69 -15.04
CA SER A 139 32.66 24.11 -14.96
C SER A 139 31.24 24.29 -14.38
N LEU A 140 30.91 25.49 -13.94
CA LEU A 140 29.54 25.78 -13.53
C LEU A 140 28.55 25.51 -14.69
N GLU A 141 28.94 25.84 -15.92
CA GLU A 141 28.14 25.60 -17.13
C GLU A 141 27.88 24.10 -17.36
N ASP A 142 28.90 23.24 -17.21
CA ASP A 142 28.75 21.79 -17.32
C ASP A 142 27.77 21.25 -16.27
N ARG A 143 27.89 21.74 -15.03
CA ARG A 143 27.01 21.35 -13.91
C ARG A 143 25.58 21.80 -14.16
N GLU A 144 25.37 23.01 -14.67
CA GLU A 144 24.04 23.50 -15.06
C GLU A 144 23.45 22.69 -16.21
N HIS A 145 24.27 22.32 -17.19
CA HIS A 145 23.86 21.47 -18.31
C HIS A 145 23.38 20.09 -17.83
N TRP A 146 24.13 19.43 -16.94
CA TRP A 146 23.68 18.16 -16.34
C TRP A 146 22.41 18.32 -15.52
N TRP A 147 22.33 19.39 -14.73
CA TRP A 147 21.13 19.66 -13.93
C TRP A 147 19.90 19.91 -14.81
N ALA A 148 20.06 20.51 -15.99
CA ALA A 148 18.96 20.65 -16.95
C ALA A 148 18.40 19.29 -17.38
N GLN A 149 19.25 18.29 -17.60
CA GLN A 149 18.81 16.92 -17.94
C GLN A 149 18.07 16.27 -16.76
N ILE A 150 18.58 16.42 -15.53
CA ILE A 150 17.92 15.91 -14.31
C ILE A 150 16.55 16.57 -14.13
N ARG A 151 16.44 17.87 -14.38
CA ARG A 151 15.18 18.63 -14.27
C ARG A 151 14.10 18.11 -15.22
N THR A 152 14.44 17.77 -16.45
CA THR A 152 13.49 17.13 -17.37
C THR A 152 13.01 15.79 -16.82
N LEU A 153 13.92 14.94 -16.36
CA LEU A 153 13.56 13.64 -15.78
C LEU A 153 12.74 13.77 -14.48
N ARG A 154 12.97 14.82 -13.69
CA ARG A 154 12.15 15.13 -12.50
C ARG A 154 10.72 15.50 -12.86
N HIS A 155 10.51 16.21 -13.97
CA HIS A 155 9.17 16.47 -14.47
C HIS A 155 8.47 15.16 -14.86
N ASP A 156 9.14 14.32 -15.65
CA ASP A 156 8.61 12.99 -16.03
C ASP A 156 8.30 12.14 -14.79
N PHE A 157 9.19 12.17 -13.78
CA PHE A 157 9.00 11.48 -12.50
C PHE A 157 7.78 12.00 -11.76
N HIS A 158 7.61 13.32 -11.67
CA HIS A 158 6.47 13.93 -11.00
C HIS A 158 5.15 13.56 -11.67
N ASP A 159 5.10 13.59 -13.00
CA ASP A 159 3.91 13.20 -13.77
C ASP A 159 3.57 11.72 -13.55
N ALA A 160 4.58 10.83 -13.58
CA ALA A 160 4.39 9.41 -13.30
C ALA A 160 3.89 9.18 -11.85
N VAL A 161 4.49 9.84 -10.86
CA VAL A 161 4.07 9.79 -9.46
C VAL A 161 2.63 10.27 -9.31
N LYS A 162 2.25 11.36 -9.97
CA LYS A 162 0.89 11.89 -9.96
C LYS A 162 -0.10 10.86 -10.51
N GLY A 163 0.21 10.23 -11.64
CA GLY A 163 -0.61 9.16 -12.21
C GLY A 163 -0.81 7.97 -11.26
N VAL A 164 0.20 7.62 -10.47
CA VAL A 164 0.14 6.53 -9.49
C VAL A 164 -0.68 6.91 -8.26
N LEU A 165 -0.53 8.14 -7.76
CA LEU A 165 -1.18 8.59 -6.52
C LEU A 165 -2.61 9.09 -6.71
N GLU A 166 -2.97 9.54 -7.91
CA GLU A 166 -4.32 10.02 -8.25
C GLU A 166 -5.14 9.00 -9.06
N GLY A 167 -4.50 7.92 -9.51
CA GLY A 167 -5.16 6.86 -10.27
C GLY A 167 -6.08 5.98 -9.40
N PRO A 168 -6.84 5.06 -10.03
CA PRO A 168 -7.75 4.14 -9.33
C PRO A 168 -7.05 3.15 -8.38
N TRP A 169 -5.72 3.17 -8.34
CA TRP A 169 -4.84 2.35 -7.52
C TRP A 169 -4.05 3.17 -6.48
N GLY A 170 -4.32 4.48 -6.38
CA GLY A 170 -3.70 5.43 -5.46
C GLY A 170 -4.46 5.62 -4.15
#